data_AF-A0A5C3LSG7-F1
#
_entry.id   AF-A0A5C3LSG7-F1
#
_cell.length_a   1.000
_cell.length_b   1.000
_cell.length_c   1.000
_cell.angle_alpha   90.00
_cell.angle_beta   90.00
_cell.angle_gamma   90.00
#
_symmetry.space_group_name_H-M   'P 1'
#
loop_
_entity.id
_entity.type
_entity.pdbx_description
1 polymer ?
#
loop_
_entity_poly.entity_id
_entity_poly.type
_entity_poly.pdbx_seq_one_letter_code
_entity_poly.pdbx_strand_id
1 'polypeptide(L)'
;MANIQQVHDEIQAPNQQHTNYFIAPQFYCVETICAPCAESPTNILEFLDSVYPTADLQPNYVCIDKACLLLHTAVQHGAWDVWGQTTHFIVDSYHYINHHTTDYICQKWLKGTDGIKED
;
A
#
# COMPACT_ATOMS: atom_id res chain seq x y z
N MET A 1 0.32 -37.46 19.32
CA MET A 1 -0.23 -36.20 18.79
C MET A 1 0.83 -35.64 17.86
N ALA A 2 0.57 -35.63 16.54
CA ALA A 2 1.54 -35.17 15.56
C ALA A 2 1.63 -33.64 15.61
N ASN A 3 2.84 -33.12 15.80
CA ASN A 3 3.13 -31.70 15.71
C ASN A 3 3.06 -31.31 14.22
N ILE A 4 1.98 -30.64 13.82
CA ILE A 4 1.86 -30.04 12.49
C ILE A 4 2.57 -28.69 12.60
N GLN A 5 3.87 -28.68 12.32
CA GLN A 5 4.59 -27.42 12.08
C GLN A 5 3.95 -26.80 10.83
N GLN A 6 3.25 -25.67 10.97
CA GLN A 6 2.74 -24.95 9.82
C GLN A 6 3.94 -24.34 9.07
N VAL A 7 3.99 -24.55 7.76
CA VAL A 7 5.06 -24.12 6.84
C VAL A 7 5.23 -22.58 6.78
N HIS A 8 4.38 -21.81 7.46
CA HIS A 8 4.43 -20.35 7.48
C HIS A 8 5.44 -19.75 8.48
N ASP A 9 6.06 -20.58 9.34
CA ASP A 9 7.06 -20.13 10.33
C ASP A 9 8.50 -20.31 9.82
N GLU A 10 8.73 -20.30 8.50
CA GLU A 10 10.10 -20.26 7.98
C GLU A 10 10.68 -18.86 8.22
N ILE A 11 11.61 -18.78 9.17
CA ILE A 11 12.51 -17.61 9.33
C ILE A 11 13.17 -17.40 7.97
N GLN A 12 12.74 -16.36 7.25
CA GLN A 12 13.31 -16.02 5.95
C GLN A 12 14.81 -15.80 6.11
N ALA A 13 15.60 -16.53 5.32
CA ALA A 13 17.02 -16.26 5.20
C ALA A 13 17.19 -14.79 4.78
N PRO A 14 18.12 -14.03 5.38
CA PRO A 14 18.14 -12.56 5.30
C PRO A 14 18.58 -11.99 3.93
N ASN A 15 18.48 -12.76 2.84
CA ASN A 15 19.15 -12.40 1.59
C ASN A 15 18.49 -12.88 0.28
N GLN A 16 17.18 -13.07 0.25
CA GLN A 16 16.49 -13.07 -1.04
C GLN A 16 15.93 -11.67 -1.27
N GLN A 17 16.65 -10.86 -2.03
CA GLN A 17 16.12 -9.62 -2.60
C GLN A 17 15.04 -10.01 -3.61
N HIS A 18 13.79 -10.03 -3.15
CA HIS A 18 12.65 -10.10 -4.02
C HIS A 18 12.45 -8.71 -4.62
N THR A 19 12.22 -8.65 -5.94
CA THR A 19 12.36 -7.39 -6.69
C THR A 19 11.04 -6.79 -7.15
N ASN A 20 9.89 -7.46 -6.97
CA ASN A 20 8.59 -6.91 -7.41
C ASN A 20 7.33 -7.43 -6.64
N TYR A 21 7.41 -7.98 -5.42
CA TYR A 21 6.22 -8.56 -4.75
C TYR A 21 6.16 -8.37 -3.21
N PHE A 22 4.93 -8.48 -2.66
CA PHE A 22 4.66 -8.06 -1.27
C PHE A 22 4.94 -9.22 -0.36
N ILE A 23 5.81 -8.98 0.61
CA ILE A 23 6.10 -9.94 1.66
C ILE A 23 5.82 -9.23 2.98
N ALA A 24 4.90 -9.81 3.75
CA ALA A 24 4.77 -9.42 5.14
C ALA A 24 5.85 -10.13 5.97
N PRO A 25 6.69 -9.39 6.71
CA PRO A 25 7.77 -9.99 7.49
C PRO A 25 7.29 -10.73 8.75
N GLN A 26 6.07 -10.47 9.24
CA GLN A 26 5.52 -11.09 10.46
C GLN A 26 4.03 -11.42 10.33
N PHE A 27 3.15 -10.49 10.72
CA PHE A 27 1.70 -10.63 10.65
C PHE A 27 1.08 -9.27 10.38
N TYR A 28 0.04 -9.22 9.55
CA TYR A 28 -0.69 -7.99 9.24
C TYR A 28 -2.19 -8.25 9.34
N CYS A 29 -2.91 -7.26 9.88
CA CYS A 29 -4.37 -7.25 9.82
C CYS A 29 -4.78 -6.76 8.43
N VAL A 30 -5.64 -7.53 7.76
CA VAL A 30 -6.24 -7.12 6.50
C VAL A 30 -7.69 -6.76 6.75
N GLU A 31 -8.05 -5.54 6.35
CA GLU A 31 -9.44 -5.11 6.31
C GLU A 31 -9.80 -4.78 4.86
N THR A 32 -10.98 -5.26 4.44
CA THR A 32 -11.55 -4.91 3.14
C THR A 32 -12.74 -4.00 3.35
N ILE A 33 -12.63 -2.77 2.85
CA ILE A 33 -13.71 -1.79 2.86
C ILE A 33 -14.25 -1.60 1.44
N CYS A 34 -15.57 -1.44 1.30
CA CYS A 34 -16.23 -1.29 0.02
C CYS A 34 -17.14 -0.06 0.05
N ALA A 35 -16.98 0.83 -0.93
CA ALA A 35 -17.87 1.94 -1.19
C ALA A 35 -18.57 1.69 -2.54
N PRO A 36 -19.89 1.48 -2.57
CA PRO A 36 -20.60 1.05 -3.78
C PRO A 36 -20.60 2.06 -4.94
N CYS A 37 -20.10 3.30 -4.74
CA CYS A 37 -20.17 4.38 -5.73
C CYS A 37 -18.89 5.25 -5.85
N ALA A 38 -17.76 4.84 -5.25
CA ALA A 38 -16.53 5.63 -5.29
C ALA A 38 -15.67 5.27 -6.51
N GLU A 39 -16.06 5.76 -7.69
CA GLU A 39 -15.33 5.44 -8.93
C GLU A 39 -14.23 6.45 -9.30
N SER A 40 -14.37 7.70 -8.83
CA SER A 40 -13.43 8.78 -9.08
C SER A 40 -12.35 8.82 -7.99
N PRO A 41 -11.10 9.25 -8.31
CA PRO A 41 -10.04 9.42 -7.32
C PRO A 41 -10.42 10.32 -6.15
N THR A 42 -11.12 11.42 -6.42
CA THR A 42 -11.60 12.33 -5.37
C THR A 42 -12.60 11.64 -4.46
N ASN A 43 -13.58 10.91 -5.01
CA ASN A 43 -14.56 10.18 -4.19
C ASN A 43 -13.89 9.09 -3.35
N ILE A 44 -12.83 8.47 -3.86
CA ILE A 44 -12.04 7.49 -3.12
C ILE A 44 -11.28 8.17 -1.96
N LEU A 45 -10.67 9.34 -2.17
CA LEU A 45 -10.03 10.09 -1.08
C LEU A 45 -11.05 10.52 -0.02
N GLU A 46 -12.18 11.09 -0.42
CA GLU A 46 -13.25 11.48 0.51
C GLU A 46 -13.78 10.27 1.29
N PHE A 47 -13.89 9.12 0.63
CA PHE A 47 -14.26 7.88 1.31
C PHE A 47 -13.19 7.45 2.32
N LEU A 48 -11.91 7.47 1.95
CA LEU A 48 -10.82 7.15 2.86
C LEU A 48 -10.77 8.10 4.06
N ASP A 49 -10.93 9.40 3.86
CA ASP A 49 -11.01 10.39 4.94
C ASP A 49 -12.23 10.17 5.84
N SER A 50 -13.35 9.69 5.28
CA SER A 50 -14.54 9.37 6.08
C SER A 50 -14.38 8.14 6.97
N VAL A 51 -13.60 7.14 6.50
CA VAL A 51 -13.33 5.89 7.22
C VAL A 51 -12.20 6.08 8.22
N TYR A 52 -11.16 6.82 7.84
CA TYR A 52 -9.94 7.05 8.61
C TYR A 52 -9.72 8.56 8.83
N PRO A 53 -10.55 9.20 9.68
CA PRO A 53 -10.57 10.66 9.84
C PRO A 53 -9.32 11.23 10.52
N THR A 54 -8.52 10.39 11.17
CA THR A 54 -7.32 10.78 11.91
C THR A 54 -6.16 9.85 11.58
N ALA A 55 -4.93 10.37 11.65
CA ALA A 55 -3.72 9.66 11.23
C ALA A 55 -3.45 8.36 12.00
N ASP A 56 -3.92 8.26 13.25
CA ASP A 56 -3.81 7.06 14.09
C ASP A 56 -4.74 5.91 13.66
N LEU A 57 -5.79 6.22 12.88
CA LEU A 57 -6.70 5.23 12.32
C LEU A 57 -6.27 4.79 10.92
N GLN A 58 -5.39 5.54 10.26
CA GLN A 58 -5.00 5.25 8.88
C GLN A 58 -4.22 3.94 8.80
N PRO A 59 -4.54 3.06 7.83
CA PRO A 59 -3.81 1.82 7.65
C PRO A 59 -2.40 2.10 7.15
N ASN A 60 -1.42 1.29 7.58
CA ASN A 60 -0.05 1.43 7.08
C ASN A 60 0.06 1.18 5.57
N TYR A 61 -0.85 0.38 5.02
CA TYR A 61 -0.87 0.03 3.60
C TYR A 61 -2.28 0.07 3.04
N VAL A 62 -2.40 0.63 1.84
CA VAL A 62 -3.66 0.64 1.06
C VAL A 62 -3.40 0.08 -0.33
N CYS A 63 -4.16 -0.95 -0.71
CA CYS A 63 -4.14 -1.52 -2.04
C CYS A 63 -5.43 -1.14 -2.77
N ILE A 64 -5.31 -0.36 -3.86
CA ILE A 64 -6.43 0.12 -4.67
C ILE A 64 -6.02 0.03 -6.14
N ASP A 65 -6.91 -0.49 -7.00
CA ASP A 65 -6.68 -0.65 -8.45
C ASP A 65 -6.16 0.63 -9.13
N LYS A 66 -6.69 1.79 -8.73
CA LYS A 66 -6.31 3.12 -9.23
C LYS A 66 -5.33 3.87 -8.32
N ALA A 67 -4.51 3.19 -7.52
CA ALA A 67 -3.62 3.82 -6.53
C ALA A 67 -2.68 4.88 -7.11
N CYS A 68 -2.16 4.72 -8.33
CA CYS A 68 -1.36 5.75 -9.01
C CYS A 68 -2.16 7.06 -9.20
N LEU A 69 -3.37 6.94 -9.75
CA LEU A 69 -4.22 8.09 -10.01
C LEU A 69 -4.69 8.74 -8.71
N LEU A 70 -4.98 7.92 -7.69
CA LEU A 70 -5.32 8.38 -6.35
C LEU A 70 -4.17 9.18 -5.72
N LEU A 71 -2.94 8.69 -5.81
CA LEU A 71 -1.75 9.38 -5.33
C LEU A 71 -1.58 10.74 -6.02
N HIS A 72 -1.73 10.79 -7.34
CA HIS A 72 -1.67 12.05 -8.08
C HIS A 72 -2.70 13.05 -7.58
N THR A 73 -3.96 12.63 -7.41
CA THR A 73 -5.01 13.48 -6.86
C THR A 73 -4.69 13.92 -5.43
N ALA A 74 -4.19 13.03 -4.58
CA ALA A 74 -3.83 13.35 -3.20
C ALA A 74 -2.70 14.39 -3.12
N VAL A 75 -1.68 14.28 -3.98
CA VAL A 75 -0.58 15.25 -4.07
C VAL A 75 -1.11 16.60 -4.61
N GLN A 76 -1.93 16.58 -5.65
CA GLN A 76 -2.51 17.80 -6.23
C GLN A 76 -3.40 18.57 -5.25
N HIS A 77 -4.14 17.86 -4.39
CA HIS A 77 -5.03 18.46 -3.41
C HIS A 77 -4.38 18.67 -2.03
N GLY A 78 -3.09 18.35 -1.87
CA GLY A 78 -2.37 18.47 -0.60
C GLY A 78 -2.73 17.43 0.47
N ALA A 79 -3.65 16.50 0.18
CA ALA A 79 -4.01 15.41 1.08
C ALA A 79 -2.83 14.48 1.39
N TRP A 80 -1.88 14.36 0.45
CA TRP A 80 -0.69 13.51 0.63
C TRP A 80 0.24 13.97 1.75
N ASP A 81 0.22 15.25 2.13
CA ASP A 81 1.04 15.75 3.24
C ASP A 81 0.61 15.16 4.59
N VAL A 82 -0.65 14.70 4.69
CA VAL A 82 -1.20 14.00 5.85
C VAL A 82 -1.07 12.48 5.65
N TRP A 83 -1.64 11.98 4.55
CA TRP A 83 -1.69 10.53 4.28
C TRP A 83 -0.31 9.89 4.13
N GLY A 84 0.64 10.58 3.48
CA GLY A 84 1.98 10.07 3.23
C GLY A 84 2.86 9.95 4.49
N GLN A 85 2.39 10.42 5.65
CA GLN A 85 3.13 10.28 6.92
C GLN A 85 2.97 8.89 7.54
N THR A 86 1.81 8.25 7.36
CA THR A 86 1.46 6.99 8.03
C THR A 86 1.09 5.88 7.07
N THR A 87 0.73 6.22 5.83
CA THR A 87 0.16 5.29 4.85
C THR A 87 1.04 5.16 3.61
N HIS A 88 1.19 3.92 3.13
CA HIS A 88 1.80 3.62 1.85
C HIS A 88 0.78 3.02 0.88
N PHE A 89 0.76 3.52 -0.35
CA PHE A 89 -0.03 2.92 -1.42
C PHE A 89 0.75 1.78 -2.07
N ILE A 90 0.07 0.65 -2.20
CA ILE A 90 0.55 -0.56 -2.89
C ILE A 90 -0.10 -0.59 -4.27
N VAL A 91 0.74 -0.82 -5.28
CA VAL A 91 0.32 -1.04 -6.68
C VAL A 91 0.67 -2.45 -7.13
N ASP A 92 -0.05 -2.92 -8.15
CA ASP A 92 0.30 -4.17 -8.80
C ASP A 92 1.67 -4.10 -9.50
N SER A 93 2.24 -5.28 -9.79
CA SER A 93 3.55 -5.39 -10.43
C SER A 93 3.62 -4.81 -11.84
N TYR A 94 2.51 -4.80 -12.60
CA TYR A 94 2.47 -4.19 -13.92
C TYR A 94 2.62 -2.67 -13.84
N HIS A 95 1.94 -2.02 -12.89
CA HIS A 95 2.10 -0.59 -12.61
C HIS A 95 3.52 -0.27 -12.14
N TYR A 96 4.07 -1.08 -11.23
CA TYR A 96 5.41 -0.85 -10.70
C TYR A 96 6.53 -1.02 -11.76
N ILE A 97 6.40 -1.98 -12.67
CA ILE A 97 7.43 -2.20 -13.69
C ILE A 97 7.35 -1.14 -14.80
N ASN A 98 6.15 -0.77 -15.24
CA ASN A 98 5.97 0.02 -16.46
C ASN A 98 5.71 1.50 -16.22
N HIS A 99 4.91 1.86 -15.21
CA HIS A 99 4.50 3.25 -14.99
C HIS A 99 5.42 3.97 -14.02
N HIS A 100 5.80 3.31 -12.93
CA HIS A 100 6.70 3.87 -11.92
C HIS A 100 8.05 4.27 -12.52
N THR A 101 8.59 3.56 -13.51
CA THR A 101 9.87 3.97 -14.15
C THR A 101 9.80 5.29 -14.92
N THR A 102 8.61 5.78 -15.26
CA THR A 102 8.41 7.01 -16.03
C THR A 102 7.76 8.15 -15.26
N ASP A 103 7.06 7.87 -14.16
CA ASP A 103 6.29 8.88 -13.40
C ASP A 103 6.97 9.24 -12.07
N TYR A 104 7.41 10.50 -11.94
CA TYR A 104 8.15 10.98 -10.77
C TYR A 104 7.35 10.89 -9.45
N ILE A 105 6.04 11.14 -9.49
CA ILE A 105 5.20 11.06 -8.28
C ILE A 105 5.13 9.61 -7.81
N CYS A 106 4.96 8.67 -8.74
CA CYS A 106 4.98 7.24 -8.47
C CYS A 106 6.34 6.79 -7.91
N GLN A 107 7.46 7.24 -8.49
CA GLN A 107 8.82 6.91 -8.00
C GLN A 107 9.05 7.34 -6.57
N LYS A 108 8.52 8.50 -6.23
CA LYS A 108 8.77 9.11 -4.94
C LYS A 108 7.98 8.43 -3.82
N TRP A 109 6.74 8.01 -4.10
CA TRP A 109 5.77 7.74 -3.03
C TRP A 109 5.06 6.40 -3.12
N LEU A 110 5.02 5.75 -4.29
CA LEU A 110 4.48 4.41 -4.36
C LEU A 110 5.52 3.42 -3.90
N LYS A 111 5.07 2.47 -3.10
CA LYS A 111 5.88 1.30 -2.81
C LYS A 111 5.56 0.26 -3.88
N GLY A 112 6.59 -0.11 -4.60
CA GLY A 112 6.69 -1.49 -5.05
C GLY A 112 6.50 -2.36 -3.83
N THR A 113 5.90 -3.50 -4.05
CA THR A 113 5.58 -4.42 -2.99
C THR A 113 6.82 -4.93 -2.22
N ASP A 114 8.06 -4.63 -2.65
CA ASP A 114 9.33 -4.93 -1.95
C ASP A 114 9.87 -3.83 -1.00
N GLY A 115 9.03 -2.89 -0.55
CA GLY A 115 9.52 -1.61 -0.04
C GLY A 115 9.34 -1.31 1.45
N ILE A 116 9.05 -2.28 2.33
CA ILE A 116 8.94 -2.03 3.78
C ILE A 116 10.30 -2.35 4.43
N LYS A 117 11.16 -1.34 4.51
CA LYS A 117 12.21 -1.32 5.53
C LYS A 117 11.67 -0.46 6.66
N GLU A 118 11.49 -1.07 7.82
CA GLU A 118 11.28 -0.35 9.07
C GLU A 118 12.48 0.57 9.32
N ASP A 119 12.20 1.81 9.72
CA ASP A 119 13.14 2.63 10.48
C ASP A 119 13.14 2.18 11.95
#